data_AF-A0A067CQS7-F1
#
_entry.id   AF-A0A067CQS7-F1
#
_cell.length_a   1.000
_cell.length_b   1.000
_cell.length_c   1.000
_cell.angle_alpha   90.00
_cell.angle_beta   90.00
_cell.angle_gamma   90.00
#
_symmetry.space_group_name_H-M   'P 1'
#
loop_
_entity.id
_entity.type
_entity.pdbx_description
1 polymer ?
#
loop_
_entity_poly.entity_id
_entity_poly.type
_entity_poly.pdbx_seq_one_letter_code
_entity_poly.pdbx_strand_id
1 'polypeptide(L)'
;MIQAYVNGPPGAGKTTLSKALAASLHLTHLATGDILRDHIKQRTELGKAAKKCIAAKTLVPDDIVVDMIADRALHAPRGYVLDGFPRTPEQTRLLKQRGISPNVVLLLELPQDEIHTRLRGRRVDPTTGDIYHATYHVPTDAGVAARLLHRDDDRAEKIPARIQAYAQYGAATNREFTNIAYDLDADRPMRDVAAEAADILRSVSKVQAKRSEVSNQLSVQTPLSVKKLEPEESDVSPPKVRVSLRAETARANKIDAEIQRMGLELHAPCVDNNHLKADTAMLVEMERFKTMLISGFDVIKHGRRGAPHTRTLFADVEFKRLFWQKPDKKELKPKLDQSIALTDVIEIVQGMKTEVFKRSGDSSKAGRYLSLVADDRTLDIEAATDDICSLLVLGFSELTARSE
;
A
#
# COMPACT_ATOMS: atom_id res chain seq x y z
N MET A 1 7.95 -19.90 -20.38
CA MET A 1 7.78 -19.58 -18.94
C MET A 1 6.83 -18.40 -18.87
N ILE A 2 5.82 -18.39 -18.01
CA ILE A 2 4.82 -17.32 -18.02
C ILE A 2 5.40 -16.06 -17.36
N GLN A 3 5.40 -14.94 -18.07
CA GLN A 3 5.84 -13.64 -17.55
C GLN A 3 4.72 -12.65 -17.84
N ALA A 4 3.77 -12.56 -16.92
CA ALA A 4 2.53 -11.81 -17.11
C ALA A 4 2.59 -10.46 -16.38
N TYR A 5 2.17 -9.38 -17.04
CA TYR A 5 1.80 -8.13 -16.35
C TYR A 5 0.27 -8.01 -16.32
N VAL A 6 -0.30 -7.50 -15.23
CA VAL A 6 -1.75 -7.24 -15.08
C VAL A 6 -1.96 -5.75 -14.86
N ASN A 7 -2.42 -5.06 -15.90
CA ASN A 7 -2.67 -3.62 -15.92
C ASN A 7 -4.17 -3.31 -16.11
N GLY A 8 -4.54 -2.03 -16.07
CA GLY A 8 -5.96 -1.60 -16.03
C GLY A 8 -6.20 -0.45 -15.02
N PRO A 9 -7.41 0.16 -14.99
CA PRO A 9 -7.72 1.29 -14.13
C PRO A 9 -7.76 0.92 -12.63
N PRO A 10 -7.79 1.89 -11.71
CA PRO A 10 -8.15 1.62 -10.32
C PRO A 10 -9.56 0.99 -10.27
N GLY A 11 -9.86 0.20 -9.23
CA GLY A 11 -11.15 -0.51 -9.10
C GLY A 11 -11.24 -1.86 -9.85
N ALA A 12 -10.60 -2.01 -11.01
CA ALA A 12 -10.72 -3.17 -11.92
C ALA A 12 -10.21 -4.55 -11.40
N GLY A 13 -9.95 -4.73 -10.11
CA GLY A 13 -9.67 -6.06 -9.54
C GLY A 13 -8.29 -6.68 -9.81
N LYS A 14 -7.34 -5.95 -10.42
CA LYS A 14 -5.96 -6.41 -10.77
C LYS A 14 -5.30 -7.33 -9.74
N THR A 15 -5.27 -6.93 -8.45
CA THR A 15 -4.65 -7.72 -7.37
C THR A 15 -5.39 -9.02 -7.08
N THR A 16 -6.72 -9.01 -7.14
CA THR A 16 -7.55 -10.22 -6.96
C THR A 16 -7.28 -11.22 -8.09
N LEU A 17 -7.25 -10.73 -9.33
CA LEU A 17 -6.87 -11.55 -10.49
C LEU A 17 -5.42 -12.06 -10.38
N SER A 18 -4.48 -11.20 -10.01
CA SER A 18 -3.06 -11.56 -9.90
C SER A 18 -2.81 -12.63 -8.83
N LYS A 19 -3.44 -12.50 -7.65
CA LYS A 19 -3.44 -13.55 -6.61
C LYS A 19 -4.03 -14.86 -7.14
N ALA A 20 -5.17 -14.81 -7.82
CA ALA A 20 -5.84 -16.00 -8.37
C ALA A 20 -5.02 -16.72 -9.46
N LEU A 21 -4.42 -15.98 -10.39
CA LEU A 21 -3.55 -16.52 -11.44
C LEU A 21 -2.25 -17.10 -10.86
N ALA A 22 -1.63 -16.39 -9.90
CA ALA A 22 -0.43 -16.87 -9.23
C ALA A 22 -0.67 -18.19 -8.47
N ALA A 23 -1.78 -18.29 -7.73
CA ALA A 23 -2.15 -19.51 -7.04
C ALA A 23 -2.46 -20.67 -7.99
N SER A 24 -3.32 -20.44 -8.99
CA SER A 24 -3.83 -21.49 -9.90
C SER A 24 -2.85 -21.97 -10.98
N LEU A 25 -1.82 -21.16 -11.31
CA LEU A 25 -0.75 -21.51 -12.25
C LEU A 25 0.61 -21.72 -11.55
N HIS A 26 0.65 -21.62 -10.22
CA HIS A 26 1.86 -21.71 -9.38
C HIS A 26 2.99 -20.75 -9.80
N LEU A 27 2.63 -19.50 -10.10
CA LEU A 27 3.54 -18.42 -10.47
C LEU A 27 3.86 -17.55 -9.25
N THR A 28 4.98 -16.82 -9.28
CA THR A 28 5.28 -15.82 -8.25
C THR A 28 4.41 -14.57 -8.47
N HIS A 29 3.55 -14.22 -7.50
CA HIS A 29 2.88 -12.92 -7.49
C HIS A 29 3.89 -11.82 -7.12
N LEU A 30 3.95 -10.78 -7.94
CA LEU A 30 4.82 -9.62 -7.73
C LEU A 30 3.95 -8.37 -7.58
N ALA A 31 3.57 -8.04 -6.33
CA ALA A 31 2.94 -6.77 -5.99
C ALA A 31 4.00 -5.80 -5.43
N THR A 32 4.12 -4.62 -6.03
CA THR A 32 5.22 -3.68 -5.69
C THR A 32 5.19 -3.22 -4.24
N GLY A 33 4.01 -3.00 -3.67
CA GLY A 33 3.86 -2.66 -2.26
C GLY A 33 4.30 -3.78 -1.31
N ASP A 34 4.11 -5.04 -1.71
CA ASP A 34 4.38 -6.21 -0.87
C ASP A 34 5.89 -6.52 -0.88
N ILE A 35 6.47 -6.55 -2.09
CA ILE A 35 7.92 -6.59 -2.33
C ILE A 35 8.65 -5.51 -1.51
N LEU A 36 8.13 -4.28 -1.52
CA LEU A 36 8.76 -3.15 -0.84
C LEU A 36 8.68 -3.28 0.70
N ARG A 37 7.56 -3.80 1.24
CA ARG A 37 7.47 -4.14 2.68
C ARG A 37 8.41 -5.28 3.05
N ASP A 38 8.54 -6.30 2.22
CA ASP A 38 9.46 -7.43 2.43
C ASP A 38 10.92 -6.98 2.45
N HIS A 39 11.38 -6.19 1.48
CA HIS A 39 12.76 -5.68 1.47
C HIS A 39 13.08 -4.78 2.68
N ILE A 40 12.09 -3.99 3.16
CA ILE A 40 12.22 -3.20 4.39
C ILE A 40 12.33 -4.12 5.62
N LYS A 41 11.42 -5.11 5.75
CA LYS A 41 11.40 -6.08 6.86
C LYS A 41 12.68 -6.93 6.93
N GLN A 42 13.22 -7.31 5.77
CA GLN A 42 14.48 -8.04 5.63
C GLN A 42 15.72 -7.12 5.77
N ARG A 43 15.53 -5.80 5.89
CA ARG A 43 16.60 -4.78 6.05
C ARG A 43 17.66 -4.85 4.93
N THR A 44 17.26 -5.15 3.69
CA THR A 44 18.15 -5.14 2.51
C THR A 44 18.62 -3.72 2.18
N GLU A 45 19.66 -3.53 1.36
CA GLU A 45 20.10 -2.17 0.98
C GLU A 45 19.04 -1.38 0.21
N LEU A 46 18.33 -2.02 -0.72
CA LEU A 46 17.16 -1.44 -1.39
C LEU A 46 16.06 -1.08 -0.38
N GLY A 47 15.80 -1.97 0.60
CA GLY A 47 14.85 -1.73 1.68
C GLY A 47 15.24 -0.55 2.59
N LYS A 48 16.52 -0.41 2.94
CA LYS A 48 17.06 0.74 3.67
C LYS A 48 16.90 2.05 2.89
N ALA A 49 17.07 2.01 1.57
CA ALA A 49 16.82 3.17 0.71
C ALA A 49 15.33 3.53 0.66
N ALA A 50 14.44 2.55 0.44
CA ALA A 50 13.00 2.76 0.44
C ALA A 50 12.45 3.25 1.79
N LYS A 51 12.92 2.71 2.93
CA LYS A 51 12.54 3.19 4.28
C LYS A 51 12.93 4.65 4.50
N LYS A 52 14.07 5.13 3.97
CA LYS A 52 14.46 6.55 4.04
C LYS A 52 13.48 7.46 3.29
N CYS A 53 13.08 7.09 2.06
CA CYS A 53 12.09 7.85 1.29
C CYS A 53 10.73 7.90 2.01
N ILE A 54 10.23 6.75 2.48
CA ILE A 54 8.96 6.66 3.21
C ILE A 54 9.00 7.50 4.50
N ALA A 55 10.07 7.41 5.29
CA ALA A 55 10.24 8.23 6.50
C ALA A 55 10.32 9.74 6.20
N ALA A 56 10.82 10.12 5.03
CA ALA A 56 10.82 11.50 4.51
C ALA A 56 9.49 11.93 3.86
N LYS A 57 8.47 11.06 3.83
CA LYS A 57 7.21 11.23 3.08
C LYS A 57 7.41 11.50 1.57
N THR A 58 8.51 11.05 0.98
CA THR A 58 8.77 11.15 -0.46
C THR A 58 8.46 9.83 -1.17
N LEU A 59 8.17 9.93 -2.48
CA LEU A 59 8.02 8.74 -3.33
C LEU A 59 9.37 8.00 -3.39
N VAL A 60 9.31 6.67 -3.37
CA VAL A 60 10.48 5.82 -3.61
C VAL A 60 10.83 5.89 -5.11
N PRO A 61 12.07 6.24 -5.49
CA PRO A 61 12.47 6.33 -6.90
C PRO A 61 12.20 5.06 -7.71
N ASP A 62 11.79 5.22 -8.97
CA ASP A 62 11.41 4.12 -9.85
C ASP A 62 12.54 3.09 -10.03
N ASP A 63 13.80 3.51 -10.12
CA ASP A 63 14.95 2.59 -10.17
C ASP A 63 15.01 1.63 -8.97
N ILE A 64 14.76 2.12 -7.75
CA ILE A 64 14.79 1.30 -6.53
C ILE A 64 13.64 0.30 -6.54
N VAL A 65 12.46 0.71 -7.03
CA VAL A 65 11.28 -0.16 -7.15
C VAL A 65 11.51 -1.23 -8.24
N VAL A 66 12.07 -0.84 -9.38
CA VAL A 66 12.41 -1.76 -10.49
C VAL A 66 13.47 -2.77 -10.07
N ASP A 67 14.47 -2.36 -9.28
CA ASP A 67 15.54 -3.26 -8.83
C ASP A 67 15.02 -4.33 -7.85
N MET A 68 14.09 -3.96 -6.96
CA MET A 68 13.39 -4.93 -6.11
C MET A 68 12.51 -5.89 -6.93
N ILE A 69 11.81 -5.39 -7.96
CA ILE A 69 11.01 -6.24 -8.86
C ILE A 69 11.93 -7.19 -9.63
N ALA A 70 13.06 -6.71 -10.14
CA ALA A 70 13.99 -7.50 -10.94
C ALA A 70 14.62 -8.63 -10.12
N ASP A 71 15.11 -8.34 -8.90
CA ASP A 71 15.61 -9.36 -7.98
C ASP A 71 14.54 -10.44 -7.71
N ARG A 72 13.31 -10.02 -7.36
CA ARG A 72 12.23 -10.97 -7.06
C ARG A 72 11.76 -11.78 -8.29
N ALA A 73 11.82 -11.19 -9.48
CA ALA A 73 11.44 -11.82 -10.75
C ALA A 73 12.49 -12.80 -11.29
N LEU A 74 13.79 -12.54 -11.07
CA LEU A 74 14.87 -13.49 -11.39
C LEU A 74 14.75 -14.76 -10.53
N HIS A 75 14.30 -14.62 -9.29
CA HIS A 75 14.04 -15.73 -8.36
C HIS A 75 12.63 -16.36 -8.50
N ALA A 76 12.00 -16.29 -9.69
CA ALA A 76 10.67 -16.85 -9.98
C ALA A 76 10.74 -18.04 -10.97
N PRO A 77 11.12 -19.27 -10.53
CA PRO A 77 11.50 -20.37 -11.43
C PRO A 77 10.38 -20.96 -12.29
N ARG A 78 9.11 -20.67 -11.98
CA ARG A 78 7.94 -21.04 -12.82
C ARG A 78 7.45 -19.89 -13.69
N GLY A 79 7.98 -18.68 -13.48
CA GLY A 79 7.42 -17.44 -13.99
C GLY A 79 6.64 -16.66 -12.94
N TYR A 80 6.10 -15.50 -13.33
CA TYR A 80 5.53 -14.51 -12.43
C TYR A 80 4.29 -13.81 -13.00
N VAL A 81 3.56 -13.13 -12.10
CA VAL A 81 2.46 -12.19 -12.41
C VAL A 81 2.74 -10.86 -11.71
N LEU A 82 3.02 -9.80 -12.47
CA LEU A 82 3.30 -8.44 -11.97
C LEU A 82 2.01 -7.63 -11.88
N ASP A 83 1.64 -7.21 -10.67
CA ASP A 83 0.35 -6.60 -10.35
C ASP A 83 0.40 -5.07 -10.38
N GLY A 84 -0.24 -4.47 -11.38
CA GLY A 84 -0.44 -3.03 -11.49
C GLY A 84 0.85 -2.22 -11.58
N PHE A 85 1.87 -2.78 -12.24
CA PHE A 85 3.14 -2.13 -12.60
C PHE A 85 3.63 -2.77 -13.92
N PRO A 86 4.26 -2.02 -14.85
CA PRO A 86 4.53 -0.58 -14.82
C PRO A 86 3.26 0.27 -15.01
N ARG A 87 3.33 1.52 -14.52
CA ARG A 87 2.29 2.56 -14.64
C ARG A 87 2.72 3.75 -15.50
N THR A 88 4.01 3.86 -15.81
CA THR A 88 4.58 4.87 -16.71
C THR A 88 5.42 4.21 -17.82
N PRO A 89 5.61 4.89 -18.97
CA PRO A 89 6.56 4.42 -19.99
C PRO A 89 8.00 4.35 -19.46
N GLU A 90 8.36 5.21 -18.50
CA GLU A 90 9.69 5.22 -17.89
C GLU A 90 9.95 3.96 -17.03
N GLN A 91 8.97 3.55 -16.22
CA GLN A 91 9.02 2.26 -15.50
C GLN A 91 9.12 1.08 -16.48
N THR A 92 8.48 1.18 -17.65
CA THR A 92 8.61 0.18 -18.73
C THR A 92 10.02 0.15 -19.31
N ARG A 93 10.63 1.32 -19.55
CA ARG A 93 12.02 1.46 -20.02
C ARG A 93 13.01 0.85 -19.03
N LEU A 94 12.83 1.12 -17.74
CA LEU A 94 13.70 0.61 -16.67
C LEU A 94 13.58 -0.91 -16.50
N LEU A 95 12.37 -1.48 -16.52
CA LEU A 95 12.16 -2.94 -16.51
C LEU A 95 12.88 -3.61 -17.68
N LYS A 96 12.70 -3.09 -18.90
CA LYS A 96 13.41 -3.57 -20.11
C LYS A 96 14.93 -3.53 -19.94
N GLN A 97 15.49 -2.47 -19.32
CA GLN A 97 16.92 -2.36 -19.04
C GLN A 97 17.45 -3.35 -17.99
N ARG A 98 16.61 -3.82 -17.07
CA ARG A 98 16.97 -4.90 -16.12
C ARG A 98 16.63 -6.31 -16.64
N GLY A 99 16.36 -6.45 -17.94
CA GLY A 99 16.01 -7.73 -18.57
C GLY A 99 14.62 -8.26 -18.20
N ILE A 100 13.81 -7.46 -17.50
CA ILE A 100 12.46 -7.83 -17.09
C ILE A 100 11.50 -7.37 -18.20
N SER A 101 10.88 -8.33 -18.87
CA SER A 101 9.88 -8.07 -19.89
C SER A 101 8.77 -9.12 -19.86
N PRO A 102 7.52 -8.74 -20.10
CA PRO A 102 6.41 -9.68 -20.15
C PRO A 102 6.42 -10.41 -21.49
N ASN A 103 5.76 -11.57 -21.49
CA ASN A 103 5.35 -12.26 -22.71
C ASN A 103 3.82 -12.33 -22.87
N VAL A 104 3.07 -11.90 -21.85
CA VAL A 104 1.64 -11.58 -21.92
C VAL A 104 1.39 -10.34 -21.08
N VAL A 105 0.55 -9.42 -21.56
CA VAL A 105 -0.01 -8.35 -20.73
C VAL A 105 -1.53 -8.49 -20.74
N LEU A 106 -2.12 -8.59 -19.56
CA LEU A 106 -3.56 -8.63 -19.37
C LEU A 106 -4.03 -7.20 -19.02
N LEU A 107 -4.84 -6.61 -19.89
CA LEU A 107 -5.36 -5.26 -19.74
C LEU A 107 -6.81 -5.32 -19.28
N LEU A 108 -7.04 -5.04 -18.00
CA LEU A 108 -8.39 -5.01 -17.44
C LEU A 108 -9.08 -3.72 -17.85
N GLU A 109 -10.21 -3.83 -18.53
CA GLU A 109 -11.10 -2.72 -18.86
C GLU A 109 -12.25 -2.65 -17.86
N LEU A 110 -12.62 -1.43 -17.44
CA LEU A 110 -13.73 -1.19 -16.53
C LEU A 110 -14.35 0.19 -16.83
N PRO A 111 -15.69 0.32 -16.96
CA PRO A 111 -16.36 1.60 -17.11
C PRO A 111 -16.02 2.58 -15.96
N GLN A 112 -15.91 3.87 -16.27
CA GLN A 112 -15.47 4.86 -15.28
C GLN A 112 -16.42 4.98 -14.08
N ASP A 113 -17.72 4.84 -14.28
CA ASP A 113 -18.71 4.92 -13.21
C ASP A 113 -18.56 3.76 -12.20
N GLU A 114 -18.26 2.56 -12.70
CA GLU A 114 -17.99 1.38 -11.88
C GLU A 114 -16.70 1.48 -11.05
N ILE A 115 -15.72 2.29 -11.48
CA ILE A 115 -14.53 2.58 -10.66
C ILE A 115 -14.96 3.18 -9.31
N HIS A 116 -15.91 4.11 -9.30
CA HIS A 116 -16.36 4.75 -8.05
C HIS A 116 -17.11 3.77 -7.14
N THR A 117 -18.01 2.96 -7.70
CA THR A 117 -18.75 1.91 -6.97
C THR A 117 -17.78 0.91 -6.32
N ARG A 118 -16.90 0.31 -7.13
CA ARG A 118 -16.00 -0.78 -6.71
C ARG A 118 -14.89 -0.33 -5.76
N LEU A 119 -14.48 0.94 -5.79
CA LEU A 119 -13.53 1.49 -4.82
C LEU A 119 -14.20 1.80 -3.46
N ARG A 120 -15.39 2.42 -3.44
CA ARG A 120 -16.13 2.73 -2.20
C ARG A 120 -16.54 1.48 -1.43
N GLY A 121 -16.88 0.39 -2.13
CA GLY A 121 -17.24 -0.87 -1.50
C GLY A 121 -16.04 -1.72 -1.06
N ARG A 122 -14.81 -1.43 -1.52
CA ARG A 122 -13.62 -2.23 -1.23
C ARG A 122 -13.17 -2.13 0.23
N ARG A 123 -12.75 -3.26 0.79
CA ARG A 123 -12.15 -3.40 2.12
C ARG A 123 -10.90 -4.26 2.05
N VAL A 124 -10.07 -4.18 3.08
CA VAL A 124 -8.86 -5.01 3.21
C VAL A 124 -8.74 -5.53 4.63
N ASP A 125 -8.39 -6.80 4.76
CA ASP A 125 -7.94 -7.39 6.03
C ASP A 125 -6.49 -6.93 6.28
N PRO A 126 -6.20 -6.15 7.35
CA PRO A 126 -4.83 -5.70 7.63
C PRO A 126 -3.88 -6.86 7.96
N THR A 127 -4.40 -7.96 8.50
CA THR A 127 -3.61 -9.11 8.95
C THR A 127 -3.14 -9.99 7.78
N THR A 128 -3.96 -10.16 6.73
CA THR A 128 -3.63 -11.04 5.58
C THR A 128 -3.35 -10.27 4.28
N GLY A 129 -3.74 -9.00 4.18
CA GLY A 129 -3.69 -8.24 2.94
C GLY A 129 -4.70 -8.72 1.88
N ASP A 130 -5.72 -9.47 2.25
CA ASP A 130 -6.78 -9.90 1.34
C ASP A 130 -7.84 -8.83 1.11
N ILE A 131 -8.43 -8.87 -0.09
CA ILE A 131 -9.32 -7.84 -0.60
C ILE A 131 -10.77 -8.33 -0.57
N TYR A 132 -11.58 -7.65 0.22
CA TYR A 132 -13.01 -7.89 0.36
C TYR A 132 -13.80 -6.73 -0.27
N HIS A 133 -15.10 -6.92 -0.46
CA HIS A 133 -15.99 -5.89 -0.98
C HIS A 133 -17.38 -6.05 -0.37
N ALA A 134 -17.94 -4.95 0.15
CA ALA A 134 -19.20 -4.92 0.91
C ALA A 134 -20.38 -5.63 0.20
N THR A 135 -20.43 -5.56 -1.14
CA THR A 135 -21.39 -6.33 -1.98
C THR A 135 -20.80 -7.63 -2.55
N TYR A 136 -19.73 -7.56 -3.35
CA TYR A 136 -19.32 -8.67 -4.24
C TYR A 136 -18.41 -9.73 -3.62
N HIS A 137 -17.78 -9.46 -2.46
CA HIS A 137 -16.89 -10.40 -1.78
C HIS A 137 -16.94 -10.13 -0.27
N VAL A 138 -18.04 -10.54 0.35
CA VAL A 138 -18.29 -10.37 1.79
C VAL A 138 -17.48 -11.42 2.57
N PRO A 139 -16.77 -11.06 3.66
CA PRO A 139 -16.13 -12.04 4.52
C PRO A 139 -17.17 -12.96 5.17
N THR A 140 -16.91 -14.26 5.16
CA THR A 140 -17.73 -15.27 5.85
C THR A 140 -17.41 -15.41 7.33
N ASP A 141 -16.19 -15.03 7.74
CA ASP A 141 -15.76 -15.01 9.13
C ASP A 141 -16.04 -13.65 9.79
N ALA A 142 -16.64 -13.68 10.98
CA ALA A 142 -17.02 -12.48 11.72
C ALA A 142 -15.81 -11.72 12.30
N GLY A 143 -14.72 -12.42 12.64
CA GLY A 143 -13.47 -11.82 13.12
C GLY A 143 -12.70 -11.10 12.02
N VAL A 144 -12.71 -11.63 10.80
CA VAL A 144 -12.27 -10.92 9.58
C VAL A 144 -13.16 -9.71 9.35
N ALA A 145 -14.48 -9.88 9.35
CA ALA A 145 -15.44 -8.81 9.09
C ALA A 145 -15.27 -7.60 10.03
N ALA A 146 -15.05 -7.85 11.32
CA ALA A 146 -14.85 -6.80 12.32
C ALA A 146 -13.54 -6.00 12.16
N ARG A 147 -12.49 -6.58 11.56
CA ARG A 147 -11.19 -5.92 11.35
C ARG A 147 -10.99 -5.34 9.94
N LEU A 148 -12.00 -5.40 9.07
CA LEU A 148 -11.88 -4.93 7.68
C LEU A 148 -11.74 -3.41 7.57
N LEU A 149 -10.59 -2.94 7.10
CA LEU A 149 -10.29 -1.52 6.92
C LEU A 149 -10.64 -1.00 5.53
N HIS A 150 -10.95 0.29 5.44
CA HIS A 150 -11.03 1.03 4.18
C HIS A 150 -9.63 1.52 3.80
N ARG A 151 -9.19 1.35 2.54
CA ARG A 151 -7.95 1.98 2.08
C ARG A 151 -8.13 3.49 2.00
N ASP A 152 -7.15 4.24 2.49
CA ASP A 152 -7.16 5.71 2.48
C ASP A 152 -7.21 6.28 1.05
N ASP A 153 -6.50 5.63 0.14
CA ASP A 153 -6.48 5.83 -1.31
C ASP A 153 -7.85 5.70 -2.01
N ASP A 154 -8.80 5.00 -1.37
CA ASP A 154 -10.12 4.68 -1.92
C ASP A 154 -11.21 5.64 -1.41
N ARG A 155 -10.86 6.67 -0.61
CA ARG A 155 -11.77 7.77 -0.22
C ARG A 155 -12.28 8.53 -1.44
N ALA A 156 -13.51 9.05 -1.36
CA ALA A 156 -14.19 9.70 -2.48
C ALA A 156 -13.40 10.88 -3.07
N GLU A 157 -12.73 11.65 -2.23
CA GLU A 157 -11.87 12.80 -2.59
C GLU A 157 -10.64 12.39 -3.41
N LYS A 158 -10.14 11.16 -3.22
CA LYS A 158 -8.88 10.67 -3.82
C LYS A 158 -9.08 9.86 -5.09
N ILE A 159 -10.27 9.30 -5.32
CA ILE A 159 -10.58 8.51 -6.53
C ILE A 159 -10.34 9.32 -7.83
N PRO A 160 -10.79 10.58 -7.99
CA PRO A 160 -10.63 11.31 -9.25
C PRO A 160 -9.18 11.46 -9.70
N ALA A 161 -8.27 11.78 -8.77
CA ALA A 161 -6.84 11.91 -9.08
C ALA A 161 -6.22 10.58 -9.56
N ARG A 162 -6.71 9.45 -9.06
CA ARG A 162 -6.24 8.11 -9.45
C ARG A 162 -6.79 7.67 -10.81
N ILE A 163 -8.01 8.09 -11.15
CA ILE A 163 -8.57 7.94 -12.51
C ILE A 163 -7.78 8.81 -13.49
N GLN A 164 -7.55 10.08 -13.17
CA GLN A 164 -6.79 11.02 -14.00
C GLN A 164 -5.35 10.53 -14.25
N ALA A 165 -4.65 10.07 -13.23
CA ALA A 165 -3.30 9.51 -13.38
C ALA A 165 -3.28 8.26 -14.28
N TYR A 166 -4.30 7.39 -14.20
CA TYR A 166 -4.41 6.24 -15.11
C TYR A 166 -4.70 6.67 -16.55
N ALA A 167 -5.60 7.65 -16.76
CA ALA A 167 -5.88 8.19 -18.10
C ALA A 167 -4.64 8.86 -18.73
N GLN A 168 -3.86 9.58 -17.94
CA GLN A 168 -2.66 10.30 -18.38
C GLN A 168 -1.48 9.36 -18.70
N TYR A 169 -1.16 8.41 -17.81
CA TYR A 169 0.05 7.59 -17.92
C TYR A 169 -0.23 6.14 -18.32
N GLY A 170 -1.34 5.55 -17.89
CA GLY A 170 -1.69 4.15 -18.15
C GLY A 170 -1.93 3.88 -19.63
N ALA A 171 -2.69 4.74 -20.32
CA ALA A 171 -2.94 4.61 -21.76
C ALA A 171 -1.67 4.69 -22.61
N ALA A 172 -0.69 5.52 -22.22
CA ALA A 172 0.62 5.57 -22.87
C ALA A 172 1.46 4.31 -22.56
N THR A 173 1.43 3.86 -21.31
CA THR A 173 2.17 2.67 -20.85
C THR A 173 1.67 1.38 -21.50
N ASN A 174 0.35 1.23 -21.69
CA ASN A 174 -0.21 0.02 -22.29
C ASN A 174 0.20 -0.15 -23.78
N ARG A 175 0.39 0.96 -24.52
CA ARG A 175 0.79 0.94 -25.94
C ARG A 175 2.16 0.29 -26.19
N GLU A 176 3.06 0.35 -25.20
CA GLU A 176 4.37 -0.35 -25.23
C GLU A 176 4.24 -1.87 -25.39
N PHE A 177 3.05 -2.43 -25.13
CA PHE A 177 2.80 -3.87 -25.08
C PHE A 177 1.77 -4.38 -26.10
N THR A 178 1.31 -3.52 -27.03
CA THR A 178 0.20 -3.80 -27.97
C THR A 178 0.28 -5.18 -28.66
N ASN A 179 1.48 -5.65 -29.03
CA ASN A 179 1.69 -6.93 -29.73
C ASN A 179 1.55 -8.19 -28.83
N ILE A 180 1.42 -8.02 -27.51
CA ILE A 180 1.30 -9.08 -26.50
C ILE A 180 0.21 -8.77 -25.45
N ALA A 181 -0.62 -7.76 -25.72
CA ALA A 181 -1.71 -7.33 -24.87
C ALA A 181 -2.99 -8.12 -25.18
N TYR A 182 -3.76 -8.41 -24.14
CA TYR A 182 -5.08 -9.03 -24.22
C TYR A 182 -6.02 -8.21 -23.33
N ASP A 183 -6.99 -7.57 -23.94
CA ASP A 183 -8.01 -6.78 -23.24
C ASP A 183 -9.04 -7.73 -22.62
N LEU A 184 -9.43 -7.44 -21.38
CA LEU A 184 -10.35 -8.24 -20.57
C LEU A 184 -11.37 -7.31 -19.95
N ASP A 185 -12.64 -7.45 -20.36
CA ASP A 185 -13.77 -6.86 -19.66
C ASP A 185 -13.79 -7.38 -18.21
N ALA A 186 -13.51 -6.48 -17.27
CA ALA A 186 -13.47 -6.72 -15.83
C ALA A 186 -14.73 -6.24 -15.09
N ASP A 187 -15.78 -5.81 -15.81
CA ASP A 187 -17.09 -5.58 -15.21
C ASP A 187 -17.78 -6.93 -14.90
N ARG A 188 -17.54 -7.94 -15.75
CA ARG A 188 -17.94 -9.35 -15.54
C ARG A 188 -17.48 -9.94 -14.19
N PRO A 189 -18.11 -11.04 -13.71
CA PRO A 189 -17.71 -11.72 -12.48
C PRO A 189 -16.24 -12.15 -12.50
N MET A 190 -15.51 -11.83 -11.43
CA MET A 190 -14.06 -12.09 -11.30
C MET A 190 -13.65 -13.55 -11.55
N ARG A 191 -14.55 -14.51 -11.28
CA ARG A 191 -14.37 -15.94 -11.61
C ARG A 191 -14.11 -16.16 -13.10
N ASP A 192 -14.90 -15.51 -13.94
CA ASP A 192 -14.95 -15.78 -15.38
C ASP A 192 -13.80 -15.04 -16.08
N VAL A 193 -13.52 -13.81 -15.63
CA VAL A 193 -12.31 -13.04 -16.00
C VAL A 193 -11.03 -13.82 -15.63
N ALA A 194 -10.99 -14.46 -14.45
CA ALA A 194 -9.85 -15.28 -14.03
C ALA A 194 -9.70 -16.59 -14.81
N ALA A 195 -10.81 -17.21 -15.25
CA ALA A 195 -10.77 -18.38 -16.11
C ALA A 195 -10.22 -18.04 -17.51
N GLU A 196 -10.75 -16.98 -18.13
CA GLU A 196 -10.30 -16.48 -19.44
C GLU A 196 -8.81 -16.09 -19.41
N ALA A 197 -8.40 -15.29 -18.42
CA ALA A 197 -7.01 -14.93 -18.20
C ALA A 197 -6.09 -16.16 -18.03
N ALA A 198 -6.52 -17.18 -17.28
CA ALA A 198 -5.74 -18.40 -17.10
C ALA A 198 -5.58 -19.18 -18.42
N ASP A 199 -6.61 -19.23 -19.26
CA ASP A 199 -6.55 -19.92 -20.56
C ASP A 199 -5.76 -19.15 -21.62
N ILE A 200 -5.73 -17.82 -21.59
CA ILE A 200 -4.78 -17.00 -22.36
C ILE A 200 -3.34 -17.36 -21.96
N LEU A 201 -3.01 -17.32 -20.66
CA LEU A 201 -1.66 -17.61 -20.17
C LEU A 201 -1.21 -19.06 -20.48
N ARG A 202 -2.11 -20.04 -20.33
CA ARG A 202 -1.88 -21.44 -20.73
C ARG A 202 -1.62 -21.55 -22.23
N SER A 203 -2.37 -20.82 -23.05
CA SER A 203 -2.26 -20.88 -24.52
C SER A 203 -0.93 -20.29 -25.00
N VAL A 204 -0.52 -19.12 -24.49
CA VAL A 204 0.78 -18.53 -24.81
C VAL A 204 1.92 -19.43 -24.33
N SER A 205 1.83 -20.04 -23.14
CA SER A 205 2.84 -21.00 -22.67
C SER A 205 2.96 -22.24 -23.56
N LYS A 206 1.85 -22.74 -24.14
CA LYS A 206 1.87 -23.84 -25.12
C LYS A 206 2.52 -23.43 -26.45
N VAL A 207 2.25 -22.21 -26.94
CA VAL A 207 2.86 -21.68 -28.17
C VAL A 207 4.36 -21.46 -27.99
N GLN A 208 4.79 -20.97 -26.82
CA GLN A 208 6.22 -20.86 -26.48
C GLN A 208 6.92 -22.22 -26.48
N ALA A 209 6.37 -23.22 -25.78
CA ALA A 209 6.97 -24.56 -25.71
C ALA A 209 7.21 -25.15 -27.11
N LYS A 210 6.19 -25.11 -27.99
CA LYS A 210 6.32 -25.55 -29.39
C LYS A 210 7.36 -24.76 -30.18
N ARG A 211 7.47 -23.45 -29.99
CA ARG A 211 8.52 -22.63 -30.63
C ARG A 211 9.92 -23.00 -30.14
N SER A 212 10.09 -23.28 -28.85
CA SER A 212 11.36 -23.75 -28.28
C SER A 212 11.73 -25.15 -28.78
N GLU A 213 10.78 -26.08 -28.85
CA GLU A 213 10.96 -27.42 -29.41
C GLU A 213 11.44 -27.37 -30.88
N VAL A 214 10.74 -26.60 -31.72
CA VAL A 214 11.12 -26.42 -33.14
C VAL A 214 12.45 -25.69 -33.28
N SER A 215 12.72 -24.64 -32.49
CA SER A 215 14.00 -23.93 -32.52
C SER A 215 15.17 -24.83 -32.11
N ASN A 216 14.99 -25.69 -31.11
CA ASN A 216 16.00 -26.65 -30.69
C ASN A 216 16.25 -27.70 -31.79
N GLN A 217 15.19 -28.19 -32.45
CA GLN A 217 15.32 -29.13 -33.58
C GLN A 217 16.08 -28.51 -34.77
N LEU A 218 15.84 -27.23 -35.09
CA LEU A 218 16.61 -26.52 -36.12
C LEU A 218 18.07 -26.28 -35.70
N SER A 219 18.34 -26.00 -34.42
CA SER A 219 19.71 -25.70 -33.94
C SER A 219 20.69 -26.88 -34.01
N VAL A 220 20.19 -28.10 -34.24
CA VAL A 220 21.00 -29.32 -34.45
C VAL A 220 21.49 -29.44 -35.91
N GLN A 221 21.07 -28.55 -36.82
CA GLN A 221 21.50 -28.55 -38.23
C GLN A 221 22.11 -27.19 -38.65
N THR A 222 23.37 -27.22 -39.06
CA THR A 222 24.12 -26.05 -39.56
C THR A 222 24.92 -26.41 -40.83
N PRO A 223 25.15 -25.45 -41.74
CA PRO A 223 24.17 -24.48 -42.25
C PRO A 223 24.12 -24.50 -43.80
N LEU A 224 22.99 -24.09 -44.39
CA LEU A 224 22.90 -23.82 -45.83
C LEU A 224 22.67 -22.33 -46.11
N SER A 225 23.41 -21.81 -47.09
CA SER A 225 23.50 -20.38 -47.39
C SER A 225 22.29 -19.90 -48.19
N VAL A 226 21.69 -18.78 -47.76
CA VAL A 226 20.55 -18.13 -48.44
C VAL A 226 20.99 -16.75 -48.93
N LYS A 227 20.79 -16.47 -50.23
CA LYS A 227 21.12 -15.18 -50.85
C LYS A 227 20.05 -14.13 -50.54
N LYS A 228 20.52 -12.90 -50.30
CA LYS A 228 19.71 -11.68 -50.16
C LYS A 228 19.04 -11.32 -51.50
N LEU A 229 17.71 -11.18 -51.51
CA LEU A 229 16.93 -10.54 -52.58
C LEU A 229 15.71 -9.82 -51.97
N GLU A 230 15.53 -8.57 -52.34
CA GLU A 230 14.44 -7.62 -52.05
C GLU A 230 14.62 -6.43 -53.01
N PRO A 231 13.61 -5.57 -53.27
CA PRO A 231 12.18 -5.71 -52.93
C PRO A 231 11.28 -5.66 -54.20
N GLU A 232 9.97 -5.71 -54.02
CA GLU A 232 8.97 -5.15 -54.96
C GLU A 232 7.83 -4.52 -54.15
N GLU A 233 7.33 -3.35 -54.58
CA GLU A 233 6.24 -2.62 -53.93
C GLU A 233 4.91 -2.90 -54.65
N SER A 234 3.78 -2.86 -53.93
CA SER A 234 2.47 -2.70 -54.59
C SER A 234 1.47 -1.95 -53.70
N ASP A 235 0.84 -0.94 -54.28
CA ASP A 235 -0.13 -0.04 -53.66
C ASP A 235 -1.57 -0.54 -53.84
N VAL A 236 -2.32 -0.63 -52.74
CA VAL A 236 -3.80 -0.62 -52.76
C VAL A 236 -4.34 0.14 -51.55
N SER A 237 -4.87 1.35 -51.79
CA SER A 237 -5.63 2.12 -50.81
C SER A 237 -7.10 1.68 -50.69
N PRO A 238 -7.75 1.81 -49.51
CA PRO A 238 -9.08 1.24 -49.25
C PRO A 238 -10.26 2.14 -49.68
N PRO A 239 -11.45 1.55 -49.94
CA PRO A 239 -12.66 2.30 -50.27
C PRO A 239 -13.26 3.01 -49.04
N LYS A 240 -13.75 4.24 -49.25
CA LYS A 240 -14.50 5.04 -48.25
C LYS A 240 -16.00 4.97 -48.54
N VAL A 241 -16.82 4.81 -47.49
CA VAL A 241 -18.27 5.09 -47.52
C VAL A 241 -18.60 6.12 -46.42
N ARG A 242 -19.70 6.87 -46.59
CA ARG A 242 -19.83 8.25 -46.10
C ARG A 242 -21.04 8.46 -45.17
N VAL A 243 -20.73 8.95 -43.96
CA VAL A 243 -21.47 9.90 -43.08
C VAL A 243 -23.00 10.07 -43.30
N SER A 244 -23.75 9.95 -42.21
CA SER A 244 -24.95 10.77 -41.95
C SER A 244 -24.95 11.31 -40.51
N LEU A 245 -25.49 12.51 -40.28
CA LEU A 245 -25.49 13.22 -38.99
C LEU A 245 -26.75 14.09 -38.83
N ARG A 246 -27.39 14.03 -37.66
CA ARG A 246 -28.40 14.95 -37.03
C ARG A 246 -28.70 14.37 -35.62
N ALA A 247 -28.75 15.08 -34.47
CA ALA A 247 -29.35 16.38 -34.08
C ALA A 247 -30.90 16.32 -34.05
N GLU A 248 -31.66 16.62 -32.97
CA GLU A 248 -31.47 17.02 -31.53
C GLU A 248 -32.73 16.51 -30.71
N THR A 249 -33.19 16.91 -29.50
CA THR A 249 -32.95 18.04 -28.56
C THR A 249 -33.35 17.73 -27.07
N ALA A 250 -32.54 18.22 -26.11
CA ALA A 250 -32.70 18.56 -24.66
C ALA A 250 -33.98 18.34 -23.77
N ARG A 251 -33.73 18.44 -22.43
CA ARG A 251 -34.60 18.72 -21.24
C ARG A 251 -35.11 17.51 -20.41
N ALA A 252 -35.36 17.60 -19.09
CA ALA A 252 -34.89 18.49 -17.99
C ALA A 252 -35.39 17.99 -16.60
N ASN A 253 -34.81 18.52 -15.50
CA ASN A 253 -35.23 18.42 -14.07
C ASN A 253 -35.06 17.03 -13.38
N LYS A 254 -34.76 16.83 -12.08
CA LYS A 254 -34.42 17.62 -10.86
C LYS A 254 -35.31 17.13 -9.69
N ILE A 255 -34.79 16.23 -8.84
CA ILE A 255 -35.38 15.87 -7.53
C ILE A 255 -34.26 15.73 -6.48
N ASP A 256 -33.89 16.85 -5.86
CA ASP A 256 -33.13 16.90 -4.60
C ASP A 256 -34.10 17.34 -3.49
N ALA A 257 -34.89 16.42 -2.94
CA ALA A 257 -35.98 16.77 -2.01
C ALA A 257 -36.50 15.64 -1.09
N GLU A 258 -35.72 14.59 -0.77
CA GLU A 258 -36.23 13.45 0.04
C GLU A 258 -35.28 12.94 1.13
N ILE A 259 -34.52 13.85 1.74
CA ILE A 259 -33.92 13.63 3.07
C ILE A 259 -34.82 14.36 4.08
N GLN A 260 -35.07 13.73 5.25
CA GLN A 260 -36.00 14.13 6.34
C GLN A 260 -37.46 13.65 6.21
N ARG A 261 -37.75 12.37 6.54
CA ARG A 261 -39.12 12.01 7.03
C ARG A 261 -39.33 10.78 7.91
N MET A 262 -38.34 9.90 8.12
CA MET A 262 -38.52 8.72 8.99
C MET A 262 -37.38 8.57 10.00
N GLY A 263 -37.57 9.17 11.17
CA GLY A 263 -36.88 8.78 12.40
C GLY A 263 -37.91 8.19 13.36
N LEU A 264 -37.60 7.03 13.95
CA LEU A 264 -38.38 6.39 15.01
C LEU A 264 -37.43 5.59 15.91
N GLU A 265 -37.77 5.48 17.19
CA GLU A 265 -36.90 4.99 18.26
C GLU A 265 -36.91 3.46 18.36
N LEU A 266 -35.81 2.86 18.83
CA LEU A 266 -35.78 1.48 19.34
C LEU A 266 -34.91 1.37 20.60
N HIS A 267 -35.29 0.44 21.48
CA HIS A 267 -34.79 0.28 22.85
C HIS A 267 -33.26 0.11 22.97
N ALA A 268 -32.71 0.69 24.04
CA ALA A 268 -31.44 0.23 24.61
C ALA A 268 -31.65 -1.08 25.40
N PRO A 269 -30.84 -2.13 25.18
CA PRO A 269 -30.74 -3.27 26.10
C PRO A 269 -29.90 -2.89 27.33
N CYS A 270 -30.04 -3.66 28.42
CA CYS A 270 -29.22 -3.49 29.61
C CYS A 270 -27.75 -3.87 29.32
N VAL A 271 -26.81 -3.00 29.68
CA VAL A 271 -25.35 -3.24 29.55
C VAL A 271 -24.70 -3.08 30.92
N ASP A 272 -23.68 -3.89 31.21
CA ASP A 272 -23.02 -3.91 32.51
C ASP A 272 -22.38 -2.55 32.88
N ASN A 273 -22.94 -1.91 33.91
CA ASN A 273 -22.54 -0.60 34.41
C ASN A 273 -21.07 -0.51 34.88
N ASN A 274 -20.36 -1.63 35.03
CA ASN A 274 -18.93 -1.65 35.34
C ASN A 274 -18.04 -1.56 34.08
N HIS A 275 -18.49 -2.10 32.93
CA HIS A 275 -17.74 -1.98 31.67
C HIS A 275 -17.75 -0.53 31.19
N LEU A 276 -18.94 0.09 31.09
CA LEU A 276 -19.09 1.50 30.68
C LEU A 276 -18.26 2.46 31.56
N LYS A 277 -18.09 2.17 32.85
CA LYS A 277 -17.24 2.97 33.75
C LYS A 277 -15.75 2.81 33.46
N ALA A 278 -15.29 1.60 33.15
CA ALA A 278 -13.90 1.34 32.75
C ALA A 278 -13.60 2.00 31.40
N ASP A 279 -14.49 1.84 30.41
CA ASP A 279 -14.38 2.45 29.08
C ASP A 279 -14.35 3.99 29.17
N THR A 280 -15.24 4.58 29.99
CA THR A 280 -15.27 6.03 30.23
C THR A 280 -14.00 6.52 30.93
N ALA A 281 -13.47 5.76 31.90
CA ALA A 281 -12.22 6.11 32.58
C ALA A 281 -11.03 6.10 31.60
N MET A 282 -10.89 5.04 30.78
CA MET A 282 -9.84 4.96 29.77
C MET A 282 -9.93 6.09 28.72
N LEU A 283 -11.14 6.48 28.31
CA LEU A 283 -11.33 7.63 27.40
C LEU A 283 -10.87 8.95 28.05
N VAL A 284 -11.19 9.17 29.33
CA VAL A 284 -10.75 10.37 30.07
C VAL A 284 -9.23 10.40 30.24
N GLU A 285 -8.60 9.26 30.54
CA GLU A 285 -7.13 9.16 30.61
C GLU A 285 -6.48 9.38 29.25
N MET A 286 -7.04 8.82 28.18
CA MET A 286 -6.55 8.99 26.81
C MET A 286 -6.61 10.46 26.35
N GLU A 287 -7.71 11.18 26.63
CA GLU A 287 -7.80 12.61 26.31
C GLU A 287 -6.90 13.46 27.21
N ARG A 288 -6.68 13.08 28.48
CA ARG A 288 -5.68 13.73 29.34
C ARG A 288 -4.27 13.57 28.78
N PHE A 289 -3.90 12.36 28.36
CA PHE A 289 -2.61 12.04 27.74
C PHE A 289 -2.39 12.81 26.42
N LYS A 290 -3.37 12.80 25.51
CA LYS A 290 -3.36 13.60 24.28
C LYS A 290 -3.20 15.09 24.57
N THR A 291 -3.96 15.61 25.54
CA THR A 291 -3.90 17.02 25.95
C THR A 291 -2.49 17.40 26.43
N MET A 292 -1.87 16.58 27.27
CA MET A 292 -0.49 16.77 27.73
C MET A 292 0.52 16.78 26.57
N LEU A 293 0.32 15.94 25.55
CA LEU A 293 1.17 15.91 24.36
C LEU A 293 0.97 17.13 23.44
N ILE A 294 -0.24 17.67 23.33
CA ILE A 294 -0.51 18.90 22.55
C ILE A 294 -0.01 20.15 23.30
N SER A 295 -0.23 20.25 24.61
CA SER A 295 0.27 21.39 25.41
C SER A 295 1.79 21.38 25.60
N GLY A 296 2.39 20.20 25.46
CA GLY A 296 3.71 19.89 25.97
C GLY A 296 3.71 19.73 27.49
N PHE A 297 4.64 18.93 28.00
CA PHE A 297 4.93 18.79 29.43
C PHE A 297 6.41 18.45 29.66
N ASP A 298 6.96 18.81 30.82
CA ASP A 298 8.38 18.60 31.11
C ASP A 298 8.67 17.19 31.66
N VAL A 299 9.71 16.56 31.11
CA VAL A 299 10.31 15.29 31.53
C VAL A 299 11.82 15.45 31.72
N ILE A 300 12.46 14.61 32.53
CA ILE A 300 13.93 14.55 32.57
C ILE A 300 14.37 13.55 31.50
N LYS A 301 15.04 14.03 30.46
CA LYS A 301 15.57 13.19 29.38
C LYS A 301 16.92 12.59 29.78
N HIS A 302 17.06 11.28 29.65
CA HIS A 302 18.35 10.59 29.79
C HIS A 302 19.02 10.42 28.41
N GLY A 303 20.29 10.02 28.39
CA GLY A 303 21.04 9.92 27.13
C GLY A 303 22.31 9.08 27.20
N ARG A 304 22.76 8.59 26.03
CA ARG A 304 23.96 7.76 25.89
C ARG A 304 25.24 8.43 26.39
N ARG A 305 25.30 9.77 26.48
CA ARG A 305 26.39 10.54 27.10
C ARG A 305 25.83 11.80 27.78
N GLY A 306 26.53 12.31 28.79
CA GLY A 306 26.12 13.49 29.57
C GLY A 306 25.13 13.19 30.71
N ALA A 307 24.85 14.19 31.54
CA ALA A 307 23.90 14.09 32.64
C ALA A 307 22.43 14.14 32.15
N PRO A 308 21.48 13.55 32.92
CA PRO A 308 20.05 13.73 32.68
C PRO A 308 19.64 15.20 32.74
N HIS A 309 18.65 15.61 31.94
CA HIS A 309 18.29 17.02 31.81
C HIS A 309 16.83 17.24 31.37
N THR A 310 16.19 18.28 31.89
CA THR A 310 14.79 18.59 31.58
C THR A 310 14.58 18.92 30.09
N ARG A 311 13.50 18.40 29.52
CA ARG A 311 13.00 18.69 28.18
C ARG A 311 11.47 18.77 28.21
N THR A 312 10.91 19.72 27.48
CA THR A 312 9.47 19.72 27.18
C THR A 312 9.23 18.70 26.07
N LEU A 313 8.40 17.70 26.34
CA LEU A 313 7.98 16.64 25.43
C LEU A 313 6.60 16.98 24.87
N PHE A 314 6.42 16.90 23.55
CA PHE A 314 5.18 17.26 22.85
C PHE A 314 5.02 16.48 21.53
N ALA A 315 3.81 16.41 20.98
CA ALA A 315 3.53 15.72 19.71
C ALA A 315 3.06 16.70 18.60
N ASP A 316 2.99 16.22 17.36
CA ASP A 316 2.16 16.86 16.34
C ASP A 316 0.66 16.58 16.58
N VAL A 317 -0.21 17.42 16.01
CA VAL A 317 -1.69 17.33 16.19
C VAL A 317 -2.30 16.05 15.64
N GLU A 318 -1.57 15.31 14.81
CA GLU A 318 -1.96 13.99 14.30
C GLU A 318 -1.48 12.83 15.19
N PHE A 319 -0.70 13.09 16.24
CA PHE A 319 -0.04 12.10 17.10
C PHE A 319 0.80 11.07 16.34
N LYS A 320 1.52 11.50 15.29
CA LYS A 320 2.40 10.66 14.46
C LYS A 320 3.87 10.81 14.82
N ARG A 321 4.28 11.96 15.35
CA ARG A 321 5.67 12.25 15.74
C ARG A 321 5.74 12.96 17.09
N LEU A 322 6.63 12.44 17.93
CA LEU A 322 6.95 12.96 19.25
C LEU A 322 8.25 13.76 19.18
N PHE A 323 8.27 14.92 19.81
CA PHE A 323 9.35 15.91 19.80
C PHE A 323 9.78 16.25 21.23
N TRP A 324 11.03 16.67 21.40
CA TRP A 324 11.51 17.21 22.67
C TRP A 324 12.33 18.49 22.45
N GLN A 325 12.15 19.49 23.31
CA GLN A 325 12.95 20.73 23.26
C GLN A 325 13.48 21.14 24.64
N LYS A 326 14.47 22.03 24.69
CA LYS A 326 14.81 22.73 25.95
C LYS A 326 13.54 23.45 26.44
N PRO A 327 13.22 23.44 27.75
CA PRO A 327 12.06 24.13 28.26
C PRO A 327 12.07 25.63 27.89
N ASP A 328 11.05 26.03 27.13
CA ASP A 328 10.81 27.40 26.68
C ASP A 328 9.32 27.68 26.90
N LYS A 329 9.02 28.82 27.53
CA LYS A 329 7.65 29.21 27.91
C LYS A 329 6.88 29.93 26.81
N LYS A 330 7.47 30.09 25.61
CA LYS A 330 6.87 30.89 24.53
C LYS A 330 6.25 30.09 23.39
N GLU A 331 6.84 28.97 22.97
CA GLU A 331 6.42 28.27 21.75
C GLU A 331 6.97 26.84 21.67
N LEU A 332 6.16 25.89 21.20
CA LEU A 332 6.60 24.53 20.86
C LEU A 332 7.11 24.48 19.42
N LYS A 333 8.39 24.12 19.23
CA LYS A 333 9.08 24.20 17.93
C LYS A 333 9.52 22.82 17.47
N PRO A 334 8.73 22.13 16.63
CA PRO A 334 9.07 20.78 16.17
C PRO A 334 10.36 20.80 15.35
N LYS A 335 11.31 19.94 15.73
CA LYS A 335 12.59 19.76 15.03
C LYS A 335 12.89 18.29 14.82
N LEU A 336 13.28 17.93 13.60
CA LEU A 336 13.38 16.52 13.19
C LEU A 336 14.53 15.76 13.86
N ASP A 337 15.65 16.43 14.15
CA ASP A 337 16.78 15.89 14.91
C ASP A 337 16.37 15.50 16.35
N GLN A 338 15.54 16.34 16.97
CA GLN A 338 15.01 16.18 18.32
C GLN A 338 13.59 15.58 18.31
N SER A 339 13.42 14.51 17.54
CA SER A 339 12.14 13.79 17.42
C SER A 339 12.30 12.27 17.29
N ILE A 340 11.19 11.56 17.45
CA ILE A 340 10.99 10.13 17.16
C ILE A 340 9.59 9.96 16.54
N ALA A 341 9.45 9.21 15.43
CA ALA A 341 8.12 8.89 14.93
C ALA A 341 7.50 7.83 15.84
N LEU A 342 6.22 7.93 16.16
CA LEU A 342 5.56 6.87 16.93
C LEU A 342 5.40 5.60 16.08
N THR A 343 5.28 5.73 14.76
CA THR A 343 5.35 4.62 13.79
C THR A 343 6.72 3.93 13.67
N ASP A 344 7.79 4.52 14.23
CA ASP A 344 9.13 3.91 14.26
C ASP A 344 9.40 3.21 15.62
N VAL A 345 8.51 3.35 16.61
CA VAL A 345 8.67 2.75 17.95
C VAL A 345 8.27 1.27 17.88
N ILE A 346 9.25 0.39 18.12
CA ILE A 346 9.11 -1.07 18.09
C ILE A 346 8.95 -1.69 19.48
N GLU A 347 9.30 -0.96 20.54
CA GLU A 347 9.14 -1.42 21.93
C GLU A 347 8.90 -0.22 22.87
N ILE A 348 7.96 -0.37 23.80
CA ILE A 348 7.67 0.60 24.86
C ILE A 348 8.05 -0.03 26.19
N VAL A 349 9.04 0.56 26.86
CA VAL A 349 9.76 -0.12 27.94
C VAL A 349 9.76 0.71 29.21
N GLN A 350 8.91 0.34 30.16
CA GLN A 350 8.94 0.86 31.53
C GLN A 350 10.09 0.22 32.33
N GLY A 351 10.71 1.00 33.23
CA GLY A 351 11.78 0.56 34.13
C GLY A 351 13.19 0.56 33.53
N MET A 352 14.17 0.18 34.35
CA MET A 352 15.60 0.29 34.06
C MET A 352 16.15 -0.79 33.08
N LYS A 353 15.42 -1.13 32.03
CA LYS A 353 15.82 -2.21 31.11
C LYS A 353 16.87 -1.78 30.07
N THR A 354 16.92 -0.50 29.69
CA THR A 354 17.89 0.02 28.70
C THR A 354 19.27 0.28 29.31
N GLU A 355 20.34 0.17 28.51
CA GLU A 355 21.71 0.50 28.94
C GLU A 355 21.88 1.95 29.41
N VAL A 356 21.01 2.85 28.95
CA VAL A 356 20.98 4.25 29.41
C VAL A 356 20.49 4.32 30.86
N PHE A 357 19.41 3.63 31.21
CA PHE A 357 18.92 3.57 32.58
C PHE A 357 19.78 2.72 33.51
N LYS A 358 20.30 1.56 33.07
CA LYS A 358 21.25 0.75 33.87
C LYS A 358 22.47 1.54 34.35
N ARG A 359 22.88 2.58 33.60
CA ARG A 359 24.03 3.43 33.91
C ARG A 359 23.67 4.80 34.52
N SER A 360 22.44 5.28 34.38
CA SER A 360 22.08 6.67 34.78
C SER A 360 20.72 6.86 35.44
N GLY A 361 19.97 5.77 35.65
CA GLY A 361 18.76 5.77 36.45
C GLY A 361 19.02 5.36 37.91
N ASP A 362 18.05 5.65 38.76
CA ASP A 362 17.99 5.35 40.18
C ASP A 362 16.96 4.23 40.42
N SER A 363 17.35 3.15 41.08
CA SER A 363 16.46 2.00 41.31
C SER A 363 15.24 2.33 42.17
N SER A 364 15.31 3.37 43.02
CA SER A 364 14.16 3.86 43.78
C SER A 364 13.10 4.55 42.91
N LYS A 365 13.45 4.94 41.68
CA LYS A 365 12.58 5.62 40.72
C LYS A 365 12.12 4.73 39.55
N ALA A 366 12.34 3.42 39.62
CA ALA A 366 12.14 2.52 38.47
C ALA A 366 10.75 2.64 37.83
N GLY A 367 9.68 2.89 38.59
CA GLY A 367 8.32 3.10 38.07
C GLY A 367 8.14 4.36 37.21
N ARG A 368 9.06 5.32 37.29
CA ARG A 368 9.04 6.60 36.54
C ARG A 368 9.78 6.56 35.21
N TYR A 369 10.56 5.51 34.96
CA TYR A 369 11.36 5.39 33.74
C TYR A 369 10.57 4.79 32.61
N LEU A 370 10.60 5.47 31.46
CA LEU A 370 10.01 5.03 30.21
C LEU A 370 11.02 5.19 29.08
N SER A 371 11.09 4.18 28.22
CA SER A 371 11.93 4.16 27.04
C SER A 371 11.07 3.87 25.82
N LEU A 372 11.05 4.78 24.84
CA LEU A 372 10.50 4.48 23.51
C LEU A 372 11.66 4.03 22.62
N VAL A 373 11.66 2.76 22.20
CA VAL A 373 12.73 2.13 21.43
C VAL A 373 12.34 2.11 19.96
N ALA A 374 13.19 2.63 19.08
CA ALA A 374 13.05 2.60 17.63
C ALA A 374 14.31 2.00 16.96
N ASP A 375 14.22 1.67 15.67
CA ASP A 375 15.32 1.11 14.86
C ASP A 375 16.64 1.94 14.95
N ASP A 376 16.56 3.28 14.96
CA ASP A 376 17.73 4.17 14.92
C ASP A 376 18.09 4.82 16.27
N ARG A 377 17.12 4.91 17.20
CA ARG A 377 17.24 5.70 18.44
C ARG A 377 16.41 5.14 19.59
N THR A 378 16.75 5.60 20.79
CA THR A 378 15.95 5.36 22.00
C THR A 378 15.66 6.71 22.65
N LEU A 379 14.41 6.92 23.07
CA LEU A 379 14.00 8.05 23.90
C LEU A 379 13.79 7.58 25.33
N ASP A 380 14.88 7.58 26.11
CA ASP A 380 14.88 7.34 27.55
C ASP A 380 14.45 8.62 28.31
N ILE A 381 13.36 8.55 29.09
CA ILE A 381 12.79 9.66 29.89
C ILE A 381 12.37 9.23 31.31
N GLU A 382 12.57 10.11 32.29
CA GLU A 382 12.01 10.03 33.65
C GLU A 382 10.78 10.96 33.73
N ALA A 383 9.63 10.40 34.06
CA ALA A 383 8.40 11.14 34.35
C ALA A 383 8.41 11.73 35.77
N ALA A 384 7.62 12.79 36.01
CA ALA A 384 7.57 13.41 37.33
C ALA A 384 7.02 12.47 38.43
N THR A 385 6.02 11.64 38.10
CA THR A 385 5.46 10.60 38.99
C THR A 385 5.25 9.28 38.25
N ASP A 386 5.12 8.22 39.04
CA ASP A 386 4.86 6.86 38.58
C ASP A 386 3.48 6.74 37.89
N ASP A 387 2.47 7.51 38.33
CA ASP A 387 1.16 7.61 37.68
C ASP A 387 1.28 8.23 36.27
N ILE A 388 2.08 9.29 36.13
CA ILE A 388 2.34 9.92 34.83
C ILE A 388 3.10 8.94 33.93
N CYS A 389 4.07 8.20 34.46
CA CYS A 389 4.76 7.16 33.68
C CYS A 389 3.79 6.10 33.17
N SER A 390 2.89 5.61 34.03
CA SER A 390 1.87 4.61 33.70
C SER A 390 0.88 5.13 32.64
N LEU A 391 0.44 6.39 32.76
CA LEU A 391 -0.39 7.08 31.76
C LEU A 391 0.33 7.21 30.40
N LEU A 392 1.64 7.48 30.41
CA LEU A 392 2.43 7.55 29.18
C LEU A 392 2.65 6.17 28.55
N VAL A 393 2.88 5.12 29.35
CA VAL A 393 2.97 3.73 28.85
C VAL A 393 1.68 3.34 28.15
N LEU A 394 0.52 3.52 28.81
CA LEU A 394 -0.80 3.22 28.25
C LEU A 394 -1.10 4.06 27.00
N GLY A 395 -0.89 5.38 27.08
CA GLY A 395 -1.15 6.31 25.99
C GLY A 395 -0.29 6.06 24.75
N PHE A 396 1.02 5.83 24.92
CA PHE A 396 1.88 5.50 23.77
C PHE A 396 1.58 4.12 23.21
N SER A 397 1.25 3.11 24.04
CA SER A 397 0.90 1.77 23.55
C SER A 397 -0.32 1.79 22.63
N GLU A 398 -1.34 2.58 22.98
CA GLU A 398 -2.53 2.78 22.13
C GLU A 398 -2.20 3.51 20.81
N LEU A 399 -1.33 4.51 20.85
CA LEU A 399 -0.89 5.23 19.63
C LEU A 399 -0.03 4.36 18.70
N THR A 400 0.84 3.50 19.25
CA THR A 400 1.66 2.58 18.45
C THR A 400 0.83 1.41 17.92
N ALA A 401 -0.10 0.86 18.70
CA ALA A 401 -0.98 -0.22 18.23
C ALA A 401 -1.92 0.20 17.09
N ARG A 402 -2.25 1.50 16.99
CA ARG A 402 -3.00 2.09 15.87
C ARG A 402 -2.14 2.40 14.62
N SER A 403 -0.86 2.01 14.63
CA SER A 403 0.11 2.27 13.56
C SER A 403 0.56 1.01 12.78
N GLU A 404 0.04 -0.17 13.15
CA GLU A 404 0.21 -1.44 12.42
C GLU A 404 -0.96 -1.72 11.45
#